data_AF-A0A6P8T131-F1
#
_entry.id   AF-A0A6P8T131-F1
#
_cell.length_a   1.000
_cell.length_b   1.000
_cell.length_c   1.000
_cell.angle_alpha   90.00
_cell.angle_beta   90.00
_cell.angle_gamma   90.00
#
_symmetry.space_group_name_H-M   'P 1'
#
loop_
_entity.id
_entity.type
_entity.pdbx_description
1 polymer ?
#
loop_
_entity_poly.entity_id
_entity_poly.type
_entity_poly.pdbx_seq_one_letter_code
_entity_poly.pdbx_strand_id
1 'polypeptide(L)'
;MASVSWMAVMLLLITCRESMHCDGLTVDPPDDLVISDLGHFGRLQISWSPPASQINETECSHLYQLEYFNSYTDSWSAIRTFKRTYTAQFDLMKDVRVRVYTLLRGPCTNDTLIKSSSYTEVVQKPPSTGVGTPVQDFVCVYHNMKYVECNWGRSPKLPANSQQHLYFWHKELEQAEECPTYVKTGETRSGCNFTESSLPEFTDVNFCVNGSSQEGPLKPAFVSLQIQNQVKPGTTEKLDLRTDPDAQLDLRWNGPAGKIPAHCLEWEVEHNQEGPDGKMTSQQILTNQKSLKLPSIHDTQRNCFRVRSKLSKYCANKGFWSEWSPQTCQPEKREVASNPWDIVPVYVYIAFAILAILVLSLCVGAVLKVRSLRDVKKPDALLANLFARSSVVTVTDA
;
A
#
# COMPACT_ATOMS: atom_id res chain seq x y z
N MET A 1 -40.53 -96.43 14.69
CA MET A 1 -40.06 -95.12 15.18
C MET A 1 -38.90 -94.66 14.31
N ALA A 2 -38.85 -93.35 14.03
CA ALA A 2 -37.79 -92.61 13.33
C ALA A 2 -37.69 -92.79 11.80
N SER A 3 -38.56 -92.05 11.08
CA SER A 3 -38.28 -91.51 9.74
C SER A 3 -38.53 -90.00 9.83
N VAL A 4 -37.68 -89.29 10.58
CA VAL A 4 -37.75 -87.83 10.68
C VAL A 4 -36.98 -87.25 9.50
N SER A 5 -37.79 -86.68 8.60
CA SER A 5 -37.47 -85.91 7.40
C SER A 5 -36.13 -85.17 7.43
N TRP A 6 -35.14 -85.74 6.73
CA TRP A 6 -33.91 -85.03 6.35
C TRP A 6 -34.19 -83.80 5.48
N MET A 7 -35.35 -83.74 4.81
CA MET A 7 -35.75 -82.58 4.01
C MET A 7 -36.11 -81.36 4.87
N ALA A 8 -36.66 -81.55 6.07
CA ALA A 8 -36.99 -80.44 6.97
C ALA A 8 -35.73 -79.75 7.52
N VAL A 9 -34.67 -80.52 7.78
CA VAL A 9 -33.39 -79.97 8.28
C VAL A 9 -32.63 -79.24 7.18
N MET A 10 -32.67 -79.72 5.93
CA MET A 10 -32.05 -79.04 4.79
C MET A 10 -32.81 -77.76 4.39
N LEU A 11 -34.14 -77.71 4.52
CA LEU A 11 -34.92 -76.48 4.31
C LEU A 11 -34.62 -75.41 5.36
N LEU A 12 -34.43 -75.79 6.63
CA LEU A 12 -34.02 -74.87 7.70
C LEU A 12 -32.61 -74.29 7.50
N LEU A 13 -31.69 -75.07 6.91
CA LEU A 13 -30.33 -74.62 6.60
C LEU A 13 -30.27 -73.72 5.35
N ILE A 14 -31.22 -73.85 4.42
CA ILE A 14 -31.32 -72.98 3.22
C ILE A 14 -32.01 -71.66 3.57
N THR A 15 -32.99 -71.63 4.49
CA THR A 15 -33.65 -70.39 4.93
C THR A 15 -32.82 -69.53 5.88
N CYS A 16 -31.83 -70.10 6.57
CA CYS A 16 -30.91 -69.31 7.42
C CYS A 16 -29.79 -68.60 6.63
N ARG A 17 -29.72 -68.76 5.31
CA ARG A 17 -28.67 -68.15 4.48
C ARG A 17 -29.07 -66.83 3.81
N GLU A 18 -30.33 -66.40 3.92
CA GLU A 18 -30.82 -65.16 3.27
C GLU A 18 -31.18 -64.03 4.24
N SER A 19 -31.03 -64.19 5.56
CA SER A 19 -31.42 -63.14 6.53
C SER A 19 -30.30 -62.59 7.41
N MET A 20 -29.04 -62.75 7.00
CA MET A 20 -27.92 -61.98 7.57
C MET A 20 -27.44 -60.97 6.55
N HIS A 21 -28.25 -59.92 6.34
CA HIS A 21 -27.70 -58.64 5.94
C HIS A 21 -26.80 -58.19 7.09
N CYS A 22 -25.49 -58.38 6.94
CA CYS A 22 -24.53 -57.64 7.74
C CYS A 22 -24.57 -56.19 7.25
N ASP A 23 -25.59 -55.43 7.65
CA ASP A 23 -25.50 -53.98 7.55
C ASP A 23 -24.33 -53.55 8.42
N GLY A 24 -23.27 -53.06 7.78
CA GLY A 24 -22.16 -52.44 8.48
C GLY A 24 -22.71 -51.33 9.37
N LEU A 25 -22.10 -51.11 10.55
CA LEU A 25 -22.55 -50.10 11.49
C LEU A 25 -22.70 -48.74 10.78
N THR A 26 -23.94 -48.25 10.67
CA THR A 26 -24.26 -46.94 10.11
C THR A 26 -24.52 -45.93 11.22
N VAL A 27 -24.31 -44.65 10.92
CA VAL A 27 -24.61 -43.55 11.85
C VAL A 27 -25.44 -42.49 11.13
N ASP A 28 -26.49 -42.02 11.80
CA ASP A 28 -27.39 -40.99 11.27
C ASP A 28 -26.78 -39.59 11.37
N PRO A 29 -27.22 -38.63 10.53
CA PRO A 29 -26.75 -37.26 10.58
C PRO A 29 -27.26 -36.53 11.84
N PRO A 30 -26.66 -35.40 12.23
CA PRO A 30 -27.09 -34.66 13.42
C PRO A 30 -28.46 -34.02 13.26
N ASP A 31 -29.20 -33.87 14.35
CA ASP A 31 -30.51 -33.23 14.35
C ASP A 31 -30.44 -31.74 14.73
N ASP A 32 -31.57 -31.04 14.62
CA ASP A 32 -31.76 -29.65 15.07
C ASP A 32 -30.65 -28.67 14.65
N LEU A 33 -30.17 -28.77 13.41
CA LEU A 33 -29.20 -27.81 12.89
C LEU A 33 -29.86 -26.43 12.80
N VAL A 34 -29.31 -25.46 13.53
CA VAL A 34 -29.81 -24.08 13.60
C VAL A 34 -28.66 -23.10 13.40
N ILE A 35 -28.97 -22.01 12.69
CA ILE A 35 -28.10 -20.84 12.53
C ILE A 35 -28.74 -19.68 13.28
N SER A 36 -28.00 -19.13 14.24
CA SER A 36 -28.44 -18.04 15.11
C SER A 36 -27.58 -16.80 14.89
N ASP A 37 -28.23 -15.66 14.66
CA ASP A 37 -27.57 -14.35 14.62
C ASP A 37 -27.65 -13.69 16.00
N LEU A 38 -26.48 -13.42 16.59
CA LEU A 38 -26.35 -12.77 17.91
C LEU A 38 -26.29 -11.23 17.80
N GLY A 39 -26.54 -10.67 16.61
CA GLY A 39 -26.42 -9.23 16.37
C GLY A 39 -24.99 -8.80 16.04
N HIS A 40 -24.15 -9.73 15.58
CA HIS A 40 -22.73 -9.49 15.26
C HIS A 40 -22.49 -9.32 13.75
N PHE A 41 -23.53 -8.98 13.00
CA PHE A 41 -23.50 -8.53 11.60
C PHE A 41 -22.70 -9.46 10.65
N GLY A 42 -22.88 -10.77 10.82
CA GLY A 42 -22.29 -11.80 9.95
C GLY A 42 -21.49 -12.86 10.69
N ARG A 43 -21.12 -12.62 11.94
CA ARG A 43 -20.54 -13.67 12.80
C ARG A 43 -21.65 -14.51 13.44
N LEU A 44 -22.06 -15.57 12.75
CA LEU A 44 -23.20 -16.40 13.12
C LEU A 44 -22.79 -17.60 13.97
N GLN A 45 -23.66 -17.98 14.91
CA GLN A 45 -23.52 -19.20 15.69
C GLN A 45 -24.29 -20.33 15.02
N ILE A 46 -23.62 -21.47 14.86
CA ILE A 46 -24.16 -22.70 14.32
C ILE A 46 -24.26 -23.68 15.49
N SER A 47 -25.40 -24.33 15.64
CA SER A 47 -25.62 -25.36 16.67
C SER A 47 -26.42 -26.54 16.12
N TRP A 48 -26.18 -27.72 16.68
CA TRP A 48 -26.92 -28.94 16.33
C TRP A 48 -27.03 -29.88 17.53
N SER A 49 -27.98 -30.80 17.50
CA SER A 49 -28.13 -31.88 18.47
C SER A 49 -27.55 -33.19 17.91
N PRO A 50 -27.15 -34.15 18.78
CA PRO A 50 -26.79 -35.49 18.32
C PRO A 50 -27.97 -36.18 17.62
N PRO A 51 -27.72 -37.18 16.76
CA PRO A 51 -28.78 -37.95 16.12
C PRO A 51 -29.72 -38.60 17.14
N ALA A 52 -31.03 -38.51 16.92
CA ALA A 52 -32.07 -39.07 17.78
C ALA A 52 -32.02 -40.61 17.84
N SER A 53 -31.53 -41.24 16.77
CA SER A 53 -31.13 -42.64 16.72
C SER A 53 -29.88 -42.87 17.57
N GLN A 54 -30.01 -42.67 18.88
CA GLN A 54 -28.85 -42.71 19.76
C GLN A 54 -28.35 -44.15 19.85
N ILE A 55 -27.24 -44.42 19.17
CA ILE A 55 -26.44 -45.62 19.42
C ILE A 55 -25.90 -45.42 20.85
N ASN A 56 -26.50 -46.09 21.83
CA ASN A 56 -26.05 -46.11 23.23
C ASN A 56 -24.76 -46.92 23.37
N GLU A 57 -23.77 -46.66 22.52
CA GLU A 57 -22.46 -47.30 22.56
C GLU A 57 -21.47 -46.34 23.19
N THR A 58 -21.32 -46.46 24.51
CA THR A 58 -20.30 -45.72 25.28
C THR A 58 -18.87 -46.03 24.82
N GLU A 59 -18.71 -47.06 24.00
CA GLU A 59 -17.42 -47.46 23.43
C GLU A 59 -16.96 -46.58 22.27
N CYS A 60 -17.83 -45.73 21.70
CA CYS A 60 -17.47 -44.90 20.55
C CYS A 60 -17.60 -43.40 20.81
N SER A 61 -16.64 -42.67 20.26
CA SER A 61 -16.62 -41.21 20.32
C SER A 61 -17.40 -40.62 19.15
N HIS A 62 -18.35 -39.74 19.46
CA HIS A 62 -19.09 -38.97 18.46
C HIS A 62 -18.29 -37.71 18.08
N LEU A 63 -17.90 -37.63 16.81
CA LEU A 63 -17.35 -36.44 16.17
C LEU A 63 -18.36 -35.88 15.18
N TYR A 64 -18.18 -34.61 14.83
CA TYR A 64 -18.98 -33.94 13.81
C TYR A 64 -18.07 -33.34 12.76
N GLN A 65 -18.43 -33.51 11.49
CA GLN A 65 -17.83 -32.76 10.39
C GLN A 65 -18.80 -31.65 9.98
N LEU A 66 -18.48 -30.43 10.37
CA LEU A 66 -19.22 -29.23 9.97
C LEU A 66 -18.59 -28.69 8.69
N GLU A 67 -19.42 -28.49 7.68
CA GLU A 67 -19.05 -27.82 6.44
C GLU A 67 -19.91 -26.57 6.26
N TYR A 68 -19.28 -25.43 6.00
CA TYR A 68 -19.98 -24.18 5.75
C TYR A 68 -19.40 -23.49 4.51
N PHE A 69 -20.27 -22.87 3.73
CA PHE A 69 -19.87 -22.24 2.49
C PHE A 69 -19.30 -20.84 2.74
N ASN A 70 -18.05 -20.63 2.35
CA ASN A 70 -17.40 -19.32 2.40
C ASN A 70 -17.61 -18.59 1.07
N SER A 71 -18.47 -17.59 1.08
CA SER A 71 -18.81 -16.79 -0.10
C SER A 71 -17.78 -15.73 -0.49
N TYR A 72 -16.76 -15.50 0.34
CA TYR A 72 -15.60 -14.63 0.04
C TYR A 72 -14.56 -15.37 -0.81
N THR A 73 -14.41 -16.68 -0.61
CA THR A 73 -13.46 -17.54 -1.35
C THR A 73 -14.14 -18.48 -2.34
N ASP A 74 -15.47 -18.47 -2.39
CA ASP A 74 -16.30 -19.35 -3.24
C ASP A 74 -16.00 -20.85 -3.01
N SER A 75 -15.83 -21.24 -1.74
CA SER A 75 -15.39 -22.59 -1.39
C SER A 75 -16.03 -23.09 -0.09
N TRP A 76 -16.14 -24.41 0.06
CA TRP A 76 -16.55 -25.03 1.33
C TRP A 76 -15.38 -25.08 2.32
N SER A 77 -15.61 -24.59 3.52
CA SER A 77 -14.72 -24.80 4.67
C SER A 77 -15.23 -25.99 5.47
N ALA A 78 -14.33 -26.86 5.94
CA ALA A 78 -14.68 -28.04 6.71
C ALA A 78 -13.88 -28.07 8.03
N ILE A 79 -14.55 -28.40 9.13
CA ILE A 79 -13.91 -28.66 10.41
C ILE A 79 -14.39 -29.99 10.98
N ARG A 80 -13.59 -30.58 11.86
CA ARG A 80 -14.00 -31.71 12.70
C ARG A 80 -13.95 -31.33 14.16
N THR A 81 -15.00 -31.61 14.91
CA THR A 81 -15.12 -31.19 16.31
C THR A 81 -16.01 -32.14 17.11
N PHE A 82 -15.73 -32.26 18.41
CA PHE A 82 -16.63 -32.91 19.38
C PHE A 82 -17.69 -31.94 19.93
N LYS A 83 -17.49 -30.62 19.72
CA LYS A 83 -18.45 -29.60 20.14
C LYS A 83 -19.68 -29.65 19.24
N ARG A 84 -20.80 -29.24 19.82
CA ARG A 84 -22.11 -29.11 19.14
C ARG A 84 -22.43 -27.68 18.71
N THR A 85 -21.45 -26.79 18.81
CA THR A 85 -21.58 -25.41 18.40
C THR A 85 -20.28 -24.92 17.78
N TYR A 86 -20.41 -24.05 16.79
CA TYR A 86 -19.32 -23.37 16.13
C TYR A 86 -19.75 -21.97 15.71
N THR A 87 -18.79 -21.06 15.57
CA THR A 87 -19.04 -19.70 15.11
C THR A 87 -18.19 -19.44 13.87
N ALA A 88 -18.81 -18.93 12.82
CA ALA A 88 -18.15 -18.62 11.57
C ALA A 88 -18.59 -17.25 11.03
N GLN A 89 -17.74 -16.65 10.20
CA GLN A 89 -18.04 -15.40 9.52
C GLN A 89 -18.73 -15.68 8.19
N PHE A 90 -19.83 -14.98 7.94
CA PHE A 90 -20.61 -15.04 6.71
C PHE A 90 -20.80 -13.66 6.10
N ASP A 91 -21.16 -13.65 4.82
CA ASP A 91 -21.67 -12.46 4.12
C ASP A 91 -23.20 -12.54 4.15
N LEU A 92 -23.83 -11.70 4.97
CA LEU A 92 -25.30 -11.69 5.11
C LEU A 92 -26.02 -11.13 3.88
N MET A 93 -25.27 -10.60 2.90
CA MET A 93 -25.82 -10.20 1.60
C MET A 93 -25.93 -11.40 0.64
N LYS A 94 -25.44 -12.59 1.03
CA LYS A 94 -25.47 -13.84 0.24
C LYS A 94 -26.11 -14.98 1.03
N ASP A 95 -26.41 -16.08 0.33
CA ASP A 95 -26.93 -17.29 0.95
C ASP A 95 -25.92 -17.87 1.97
N VAL A 96 -26.37 -18.05 3.21
CA VAL A 96 -25.63 -18.76 4.25
C VAL A 96 -25.97 -20.24 4.13
N ARG A 97 -24.96 -21.07 3.88
CA ARG A 97 -25.14 -22.52 3.65
C ARG A 97 -24.26 -23.30 4.61
N VAL A 98 -24.88 -24.20 5.36
CA VAL A 98 -24.22 -25.00 6.39
C VAL A 98 -24.75 -26.42 6.32
N ARG A 99 -23.85 -27.40 6.38
CA ARG A 99 -24.21 -28.81 6.51
C ARG A 99 -23.33 -29.53 7.51
N VAL A 100 -23.88 -30.53 8.19
CA VAL A 100 -23.17 -31.29 9.23
C VAL A 100 -23.36 -32.78 9.02
N TYR A 101 -22.26 -33.52 9.22
CA TYR A 101 -22.22 -34.98 9.21
C TYR A 101 -21.83 -35.49 10.59
N THR A 102 -22.34 -36.67 10.95
CA THR A 102 -21.88 -37.40 12.12
C THR A 102 -20.70 -38.28 11.72
N LEU A 103 -19.71 -38.33 12.60
CA LEU A 103 -18.53 -39.17 12.48
C LEU A 103 -18.46 -40.05 13.73
N LEU A 104 -18.32 -41.36 13.55
CA LEU A 104 -18.18 -42.32 14.63
C LEU A 104 -16.80 -42.96 14.56
N ARG A 105 -16.10 -43.03 15.69
CA ARG A 105 -14.82 -43.73 15.80
C ARG A 105 -14.64 -44.33 17.19
N GLY A 106 -14.16 -45.56 17.22
CA GLY A 106 -13.77 -46.28 18.45
C GLY A 106 -13.91 -47.79 18.30
N PRO A 107 -13.82 -48.54 19.40
CA PRO A 107 -14.00 -49.98 19.45
C PRO A 107 -15.23 -50.51 18.69
N CYS A 108 -16.39 -49.84 18.79
CA CYS A 108 -17.61 -50.25 18.07
C CYS A 108 -17.47 -50.22 16.54
N THR A 109 -16.48 -49.47 16.02
CA THR A 109 -16.15 -49.35 14.59
C THR A 109 -14.87 -50.11 14.21
N ASN A 110 -14.31 -50.93 15.10
CA ASN A 110 -12.94 -51.47 14.95
C ASN A 110 -11.92 -50.37 14.63
N ASP A 111 -12.04 -49.22 15.31
CA ASP A 111 -11.24 -48.00 15.13
C ASP A 111 -11.27 -47.35 13.74
N THR A 112 -12.16 -47.81 12.85
CA THR A 112 -12.38 -47.20 11.54
C THR A 112 -13.28 -45.97 11.67
N LEU A 113 -12.98 -44.91 10.90
CA LEU A 113 -13.82 -43.72 10.91
C LEU A 113 -15.04 -43.96 10.01
N ILE A 114 -16.22 -44.07 10.63
CA ILE A 114 -17.49 -44.15 9.91
C ILE A 114 -18.09 -42.75 9.82
N LYS A 115 -18.48 -42.34 8.61
CA LYS A 115 -19.15 -41.07 8.34
C LYS A 115 -20.60 -41.33 7.94
N SER A 116 -21.54 -40.52 8.42
CA SER A 116 -22.94 -40.59 8.00
C SER A 116 -23.05 -40.45 6.48
N SER A 117 -23.88 -41.29 5.86
CA SER A 117 -24.09 -41.28 4.41
C SER A 117 -24.84 -40.03 3.95
N SER A 118 -25.75 -39.53 4.79
CA SER A 118 -26.47 -38.27 4.63
C SER A 118 -25.91 -37.16 5.54
N TYR A 119 -26.39 -35.94 5.31
CA TYR A 119 -26.07 -34.76 6.12
C TYR A 119 -27.35 -33.97 6.42
N THR A 120 -27.28 -33.18 7.48
CA THR A 120 -28.30 -32.18 7.81
C THR A 120 -27.82 -30.83 7.28
N GLU A 121 -28.65 -30.14 6.50
CA GLU A 121 -28.31 -28.86 5.86
C GLU A 121 -29.33 -27.78 6.20
N VAL A 122 -28.82 -26.57 6.40
CA VAL A 122 -29.59 -25.34 6.51
C VAL A 122 -29.07 -24.35 5.49
N VAL A 123 -30.00 -23.77 4.72
CA VAL A 123 -29.75 -22.66 3.81
C VAL A 123 -30.59 -21.47 4.23
N GLN A 124 -29.94 -20.42 4.73
CA GLN A 124 -30.59 -19.16 5.08
C GLN A 124 -30.36 -18.15 3.97
N LYS A 125 -31.46 -17.63 3.41
CA LYS A 125 -31.44 -16.58 2.39
C LYS A 125 -31.15 -15.21 3.04
N PRO A 126 -30.57 -14.26 2.28
CA PRO A 126 -30.39 -12.88 2.74
C PRO A 126 -31.70 -12.26 3.24
N PRO A 127 -31.63 -11.32 4.20
CA PRO A 127 -32.79 -10.53 4.59
C PRO A 127 -33.39 -9.81 3.38
N SER A 128 -34.61 -10.19 2.99
CA SER A 128 -35.35 -9.57 1.89
C SER A 128 -36.28 -8.45 2.36
N THR A 129 -36.40 -8.27 3.68
CA THR A 129 -37.27 -7.31 4.33
C THR A 129 -36.71 -5.90 4.26
N GLY A 130 -37.60 -4.94 4.01
CA GLY A 130 -37.28 -3.52 3.97
C GLY A 130 -37.52 -2.87 2.60
N VAL A 131 -37.75 -1.57 2.62
CA VAL A 131 -38.01 -0.76 1.42
C VAL A 131 -36.72 -0.23 0.81
N GLY A 132 -36.77 0.10 -0.48
CA GLY A 132 -35.64 0.62 -1.23
C GLY A 132 -34.56 -0.43 -1.55
N THR A 133 -33.35 0.06 -1.81
CA THR A 133 -32.15 -0.77 -2.06
C THR A 133 -31.14 -0.58 -0.92
N PRO A 134 -30.31 -1.59 -0.60
CA PRO A 134 -29.18 -1.41 0.31
C PRO A 134 -28.26 -0.28 -0.14
N VAL A 135 -27.48 0.30 0.78
CA VAL A 135 -26.45 1.28 0.42
C VAL A 135 -25.42 0.67 -0.53
N GLN A 136 -24.87 1.51 -1.39
CA GLN A 136 -23.85 1.13 -2.37
C GLN A 136 -22.51 1.75 -1.98
N ASP A 137 -21.43 1.27 -2.57
CA ASP A 137 -20.09 1.87 -2.46
C ASP A 137 -19.62 2.11 -1.02
N PHE A 138 -19.97 1.19 -0.10
CA PHE A 138 -19.48 1.24 1.26
C PHE A 138 -17.97 1.03 1.27
N VAL A 139 -17.22 2.03 1.72
CA VAL A 139 -15.76 2.02 1.78
C VAL A 139 -15.31 2.60 3.11
N CYS A 140 -14.33 1.95 3.73
CA CYS A 140 -13.61 2.51 4.87
C CYS A 140 -12.17 2.80 4.46
N VAL A 141 -11.63 3.92 4.95
CA VAL A 141 -10.24 4.34 4.72
C VAL A 141 -9.60 4.63 6.07
N TYR A 142 -8.52 3.91 6.37
CA TYR A 142 -7.69 4.13 7.55
C TYR A 142 -6.56 5.10 7.20
N HIS A 143 -6.80 6.38 7.43
CA HIS A 143 -5.90 7.45 7.00
C HIS A 143 -4.63 7.46 7.85
N ASN A 144 -3.47 7.28 7.21
CA ASN A 144 -2.15 7.38 7.85
C ASN A 144 -1.92 6.50 9.09
N MET A 145 -2.73 5.44 9.27
CA MET A 145 -2.86 4.71 10.53
C MET A 145 -3.15 5.63 11.73
N LYS A 146 -4.03 6.62 11.55
CA LYS A 146 -4.42 7.60 12.58
C LYS A 146 -5.90 7.51 12.94
N TYR A 147 -6.78 7.52 11.94
CA TYR A 147 -8.23 7.47 12.14
C TYR A 147 -8.88 6.77 10.95
N VAL A 148 -10.03 6.13 11.19
CA VAL A 148 -10.82 5.49 10.14
C VAL A 148 -12.02 6.37 9.80
N GLU A 149 -12.27 6.53 8.52
CA GLU A 149 -13.50 7.12 8.01
C GLU A 149 -14.15 6.12 7.05
N CYS A 150 -15.43 5.84 7.28
CA CYS A 150 -16.24 5.03 6.38
C CYS A 150 -17.27 5.91 5.69
N ASN A 151 -17.46 5.71 4.40
CA ASN A 151 -18.42 6.44 3.59
C ASN A 151 -19.26 5.44 2.79
N TRP A 152 -20.50 5.82 2.46
CA TRP A 152 -21.37 5.02 1.61
C TRP A 152 -22.20 5.91 0.69
N GLY A 153 -22.50 5.37 -0.49
CA GLY A 153 -23.33 6.01 -1.50
C GLY A 153 -24.80 6.04 -1.08
N ARG A 154 -25.49 7.11 -1.48
CA ARG A 154 -26.94 7.20 -1.32
C ARG A 154 -27.60 6.13 -2.20
N SER A 155 -28.50 5.36 -1.60
CA SER A 155 -29.25 4.34 -2.32
C SER A 155 -30.13 4.97 -3.43
N PRO A 156 -30.10 4.47 -4.68
CA PRO A 156 -30.83 5.09 -5.79
C PRO A 156 -32.36 5.11 -5.60
N LYS A 157 -32.91 4.14 -4.85
CA LYS A 157 -34.34 4.00 -4.55
C LYS A 157 -34.67 4.35 -3.10
N LEU A 158 -33.94 5.30 -2.53
CA LEU A 158 -34.12 5.69 -1.14
C LEU A 158 -35.36 6.59 -0.99
N PRO A 159 -36.34 6.23 -0.13
CA PRO A 159 -37.51 7.06 0.13
C PRO A 159 -37.12 8.48 0.59
N ALA A 160 -37.99 9.46 0.33
CA ALA A 160 -37.78 10.82 0.81
C ALA A 160 -37.72 10.84 2.35
N ASN A 161 -36.89 11.74 2.91
CA ASN A 161 -36.72 11.93 4.35
C ASN A 161 -36.26 10.67 5.13
N SER A 162 -35.66 9.70 4.45
CA SER A 162 -35.07 8.54 5.12
C SER A 162 -33.77 8.92 5.83
N GLN A 163 -33.52 8.33 7.00
CA GLN A 163 -32.27 8.49 7.73
C GLN A 163 -31.55 7.15 7.86
N GLN A 164 -30.26 7.14 7.53
CA GLN A 164 -29.41 5.96 7.63
C GLN A 164 -28.62 5.97 8.93
N HIS A 165 -28.34 4.77 9.44
CA HIS A 165 -27.57 4.54 10.65
C HIS A 165 -26.53 3.47 10.38
N LEU A 166 -25.33 3.67 10.93
CA LEU A 166 -24.25 2.69 10.88
C LEU A 166 -24.07 2.11 12.27
N TYR A 167 -24.06 0.78 12.33
CA TYR A 167 -23.69 0.01 13.51
C TYR A 167 -22.47 -0.84 13.17
N PHE A 168 -21.62 -1.09 14.16
CA PHE A 168 -20.45 -1.93 14.01
C PHE A 168 -20.26 -2.87 15.19
N TRP A 169 -19.57 -3.97 14.95
CA TRP A 169 -19.21 -4.95 15.98
C TRP A 169 -17.82 -5.52 15.69
N HIS A 170 -17.05 -5.76 16.74
CA HIS A 170 -15.82 -6.55 16.70
C HIS A 170 -15.71 -7.39 17.97
N LYS A 171 -14.82 -8.40 17.95
CA LYS A 171 -14.68 -9.40 19.02
C LYS A 171 -14.40 -8.86 20.43
N GLU A 172 -14.00 -7.60 20.54
CA GLU A 172 -13.64 -6.94 21.80
C GLU A 172 -14.85 -6.21 22.42
N LEU A 173 -15.95 -6.10 21.67
CA LEU A 173 -17.22 -5.54 22.14
C LEU A 173 -18.16 -6.66 22.58
N GLU A 174 -18.87 -6.42 23.67
CA GLU A 174 -19.94 -7.30 24.14
C GLU A 174 -21.17 -7.25 23.23
N GLN A 175 -21.48 -6.07 22.68
CA GLN A 175 -22.64 -5.82 21.81
C GLN A 175 -22.25 -4.86 20.68
N ALA A 176 -23.09 -4.78 19.64
CA ALA A 176 -22.88 -3.84 18.55
C ALA A 176 -23.07 -2.39 19.03
N GLU A 177 -22.24 -1.49 18.53
CA GLU A 177 -22.29 -0.06 18.83
C GLU A 177 -22.71 0.76 17.60
N GLU A 178 -23.32 1.92 17.82
CA GLU A 178 -23.63 2.89 16.77
C GLU A 178 -22.40 3.74 16.43
N CYS A 179 -22.33 4.21 15.20
CA CYS A 179 -21.32 5.18 14.75
C CYS A 179 -21.09 6.32 15.76
N PRO A 180 -19.85 6.55 16.21
CA PRO A 180 -19.55 7.58 17.20
C PRO A 180 -19.73 9.00 16.66
N THR A 181 -19.37 9.25 15.40
CA THR A 181 -19.53 10.56 14.76
C THR A 181 -19.91 10.42 13.30
N TYR A 182 -21.12 10.85 12.94
CA TYR A 182 -21.60 10.78 11.56
C TYR A 182 -21.00 11.86 10.66
N VAL A 183 -20.57 11.45 9.46
CA VAL A 183 -20.29 12.34 8.34
C VAL A 183 -21.58 12.58 7.55
N LYS A 184 -21.84 13.82 7.16
CA LYS A 184 -23.05 14.21 6.44
C LYS A 184 -22.73 14.86 5.11
N THR A 185 -23.52 14.53 4.09
CA THR A 185 -23.58 15.25 2.82
C THR A 185 -24.90 16.00 2.76
N GLY A 186 -24.84 17.33 2.94
CA GLY A 186 -26.05 18.11 3.22
C GLY A 186 -26.65 17.72 4.58
N GLU A 187 -27.93 17.36 4.60
CA GLU A 187 -28.61 16.91 5.83
C GLU A 187 -28.58 15.38 6.02
N THR A 188 -28.14 14.63 5.01
CA THR A 188 -28.18 13.16 5.01
C THR A 188 -26.85 12.59 5.52
N ARG A 189 -26.94 11.60 6.41
CA ARG A 189 -25.77 10.82 6.86
C ARG A 189 -25.22 9.99 5.69
N SER A 190 -23.95 10.16 5.40
CA SER A 190 -23.26 9.51 4.29
C SER A 190 -21.97 8.80 4.71
N GLY A 191 -21.62 8.87 5.99
CA GLY A 191 -20.41 8.26 6.50
C GLY A 191 -20.34 8.23 8.02
N CYS A 192 -19.28 7.64 8.53
CA CYS A 192 -18.95 7.52 9.93
C CYS A 192 -17.45 7.76 10.15
N ASN A 193 -17.12 8.58 11.14
CA ASN A 193 -15.76 8.91 11.52
C ASN A 193 -15.44 8.28 12.89
N PHE A 194 -14.36 7.50 12.95
CA PHE A 194 -13.89 6.74 14.11
C PHE A 194 -12.66 7.38 14.77
N THR A 195 -12.57 8.71 14.78
CA THR A 195 -11.46 9.42 15.44
C THR A 195 -11.48 9.24 16.96
N GLU A 196 -12.67 9.20 17.57
CA GLU A 196 -12.85 9.06 19.02
C GLU A 196 -12.90 7.60 19.50
N SER A 197 -13.15 6.66 18.58
CA SER A 197 -13.29 5.23 18.88
C SER A 197 -12.52 4.41 17.84
N SER A 198 -11.24 4.15 18.12
CA SER A 198 -10.38 3.43 17.19
C SER A 198 -10.85 1.99 16.98
N LEU A 199 -10.96 1.57 15.72
CA LEU A 199 -11.28 0.20 15.37
C LEU A 199 -10.03 -0.70 15.47
N PRO A 200 -10.18 -1.97 15.87
CA PRO A 200 -9.05 -2.87 16.02
C PRO A 200 -8.48 -3.32 14.66
N GLU A 201 -7.18 -3.55 14.65
CA GLU A 201 -6.43 -4.10 13.50
C GLU A 201 -6.32 -5.63 13.61
N PHE A 202 -6.07 -6.31 12.48
CA PHE A 202 -5.85 -7.78 12.41
C PHE A 202 -7.00 -8.65 12.94
N THR A 203 -8.21 -8.10 12.96
CA THR A 203 -9.44 -8.82 13.25
C THR A 203 -10.55 -8.31 12.35
N ASP A 204 -11.56 -9.14 12.12
CA ASP A 204 -12.75 -8.73 11.38
C ASP A 204 -13.55 -7.73 12.22
N VAL A 205 -13.93 -6.64 11.56
CA VAL A 205 -14.89 -5.64 12.03
C VAL A 205 -16.11 -5.72 11.11
N ASN A 206 -17.26 -6.00 11.71
CA ASN A 206 -18.51 -6.19 11.00
C ASN A 206 -19.35 -4.92 11.08
N PHE A 207 -19.85 -4.45 9.94
CA PHE A 207 -20.64 -3.24 9.80
C PHE A 207 -22.03 -3.57 9.30
N CYS A 208 -23.01 -2.85 9.80
CA CYS A 208 -24.39 -2.85 9.33
C CYS A 208 -24.82 -1.40 9.07
N VAL A 209 -25.19 -1.09 7.83
CA VAL A 209 -25.86 0.17 7.51
C VAL A 209 -27.32 -0.14 7.27
N ASN A 210 -28.18 0.38 8.15
CA ASN A 210 -29.63 0.26 8.03
C ASN A 210 -30.25 1.66 8.05
N GLY A 211 -31.58 1.71 8.18
CA GLY A 211 -32.25 2.97 8.43
C GLY A 211 -33.75 2.81 8.47
N SER A 212 -34.43 3.93 8.61
CA SER A 212 -35.88 4.00 8.64
C SER A 212 -36.41 5.06 7.67
N SER A 213 -37.65 4.83 7.23
CA SER A 213 -38.42 5.74 6.40
C SER A 213 -39.89 5.69 6.82
N GLN A 214 -40.71 6.60 6.29
CA GLN A 214 -42.16 6.57 6.52
C GLN A 214 -42.82 5.29 5.98
N GLU A 215 -42.22 4.68 4.95
CA GLU A 215 -42.71 3.43 4.33
C GLU A 215 -42.26 2.17 5.08
N GLY A 216 -41.38 2.30 6.09
CA GLY A 216 -40.85 1.20 6.88
C GLY A 216 -39.32 1.18 6.97
N PRO A 217 -38.75 0.10 7.54
CA PRO A 217 -37.30 -0.06 7.64
C PRO A 217 -36.66 -0.17 6.25
N LEU A 218 -35.49 0.44 6.08
CA LEU A 218 -34.70 0.31 4.86
C LEU A 218 -34.01 -1.05 4.81
N LYS A 219 -33.75 -1.54 3.59
CA LYS A 219 -32.93 -2.74 3.42
C LYS A 219 -31.51 -2.52 3.99
N PRO A 220 -31.05 -3.38 4.91
CA PRO A 220 -29.71 -3.25 5.48
C PRO A 220 -28.64 -3.65 4.47
N ALA A 221 -27.45 -3.09 4.63
CA ALA A 221 -26.22 -3.57 4.01
C ALA A 221 -25.27 -4.06 5.09
N PHE A 222 -24.67 -5.22 4.87
CA PHE A 222 -23.68 -5.82 5.78
C PHE A 222 -22.33 -5.88 5.09
N VAL A 223 -21.26 -5.49 5.79
CA VAL A 223 -19.89 -5.53 5.28
C VAL A 223 -18.96 -5.97 6.39
N SER A 224 -18.08 -6.92 6.13
CA SER A 224 -17.00 -7.32 7.04
C SER A 224 -15.65 -6.88 6.47
N LEU A 225 -14.87 -6.13 7.25
CA LEU A 225 -13.57 -5.60 6.85
C LEU A 225 -12.52 -5.85 7.91
N GLN A 226 -11.28 -5.99 7.47
CA GLN A 226 -10.11 -5.91 8.34
C GLN A 226 -9.43 -4.56 8.12
N ILE A 227 -9.34 -3.76 9.18
CA ILE A 227 -8.96 -2.34 9.09
C ILE A 227 -7.53 -2.11 8.60
N GLN A 228 -6.60 -3.02 8.92
CA GLN A 228 -5.22 -2.94 8.42
C GLN A 228 -5.14 -3.04 6.88
N ASN A 229 -6.13 -3.65 6.24
CA ASN A 229 -6.22 -3.74 4.78
C ASN A 229 -6.84 -2.50 4.12
N GLN A 230 -7.25 -1.50 4.93
CA GLN A 230 -7.91 -0.27 4.48
C GLN A 230 -7.01 0.96 4.61
N VAL A 231 -5.70 0.79 4.83
CA VAL A 231 -4.80 1.92 5.05
C VAL A 231 -4.55 2.68 3.75
N LYS A 232 -4.69 4.01 3.83
CA LYS A 232 -4.23 4.96 2.82
C LYS A 232 -3.08 5.78 3.41
N PRO A 233 -1.83 5.56 2.98
CA PRO A 233 -0.71 6.38 3.37
C PRO A 233 -0.88 7.82 2.88
N GLY A 234 -0.16 8.73 3.54
CA GLY A 234 -0.20 10.14 3.24
C GLY A 234 0.64 10.44 2.01
N THR A 235 0.54 11.68 1.53
CA THR A 235 1.36 12.15 0.43
C THR A 235 2.80 12.36 0.91
N THR A 236 3.76 11.98 0.10
CA THR A 236 5.16 12.37 0.31
C THR A 236 5.34 13.81 -0.16
N GLU A 237 5.70 14.70 0.76
CA GLU A 237 5.70 16.15 0.50
C GLU A 237 6.94 16.64 -0.25
N LYS A 238 8.10 15.99 -0.08
CA LYS A 238 9.38 16.48 -0.62
C LYS A 238 10.21 15.35 -1.20
N LEU A 239 10.70 15.59 -2.41
CA LEU A 239 11.71 14.79 -3.10
C LEU A 239 13.01 15.57 -3.16
N ASP A 240 14.12 14.92 -2.81
CA ASP A 240 15.47 15.43 -2.94
C ASP A 240 16.09 14.82 -4.21
N LEU A 241 16.43 15.67 -5.17
CA LEU A 241 16.97 15.26 -6.45
C LEU A 241 18.36 15.86 -6.62
N ARG A 242 19.37 14.98 -6.69
CA ARG A 242 20.78 15.37 -6.79
C ARG A 242 21.40 14.76 -8.02
N THR A 243 22.29 15.51 -8.66
CA THR A 243 23.12 14.97 -9.75
C THR A 243 24.52 14.72 -9.18
N ASP A 244 24.92 13.46 -9.18
CA ASP A 244 26.25 12.99 -8.77
C ASP A 244 27.28 13.41 -9.84
N PRO A 245 28.53 13.77 -9.50
CA PRO A 245 29.63 13.99 -10.44
C PRO A 245 29.79 12.94 -11.55
N ASP A 246 29.40 11.68 -11.30
CA ASP A 246 29.42 10.60 -12.29
C ASP A 246 28.24 10.63 -13.29
N ALA A 247 27.53 11.76 -13.40
CA ALA A 247 26.31 11.91 -14.19
C ALA A 247 25.22 10.88 -13.81
N GLN A 248 25.12 10.55 -12.53
CA GLN A 248 24.01 9.77 -11.99
C GLN A 248 23.01 10.67 -11.28
N LEU A 249 21.73 10.40 -11.48
CA LEU A 249 20.66 11.07 -10.78
C LEU A 249 20.30 10.27 -9.53
N ASP A 250 20.49 10.89 -8.37
CA ASP A 250 20.13 10.33 -7.06
C ASP A 250 18.85 10.99 -6.56
N LEU A 251 17.75 10.25 -6.71
CA LEU A 251 16.43 10.63 -6.21
C LEU A 251 16.24 10.01 -4.83
N ARG A 252 15.95 10.83 -3.81
CA ARG A 252 15.68 10.39 -2.43
C ARG A 252 14.42 11.05 -1.90
N TRP A 253 13.73 10.35 -1.00
CA TRP A 253 12.54 10.88 -0.36
C TRP A 253 12.36 10.33 1.05
N ASN A 254 11.47 10.98 1.81
CA ASN A 254 11.06 10.50 3.13
C ASN A 254 9.68 9.86 3.08
N GLY A 255 9.41 9.03 4.09
CA GLY A 255 8.07 8.50 4.34
C GLY A 255 7.04 9.61 4.53
N PRO A 256 5.76 9.39 4.20
CA PRO A 256 4.72 10.35 4.50
C PRO A 256 4.58 10.55 6.02
N ALA A 257 4.02 11.69 6.42
CA ALA A 257 3.73 11.95 7.82
C ALA A 257 2.67 10.96 8.34
N GLY A 258 2.98 10.22 9.40
CA GLY A 258 2.07 9.19 9.89
C GLY A 258 2.72 8.27 10.90
N LYS A 259 1.96 7.25 11.33
CA LYS A 259 2.45 6.20 12.23
C LYS A 259 2.92 4.95 11.48
N ILE A 260 2.90 4.99 10.14
CA ILE A 260 3.19 3.82 9.31
C ILE A 260 4.69 3.48 9.40
N PRO A 261 5.06 2.25 9.80
CA PRO A 261 6.45 1.83 9.83
C PRO A 261 7.10 1.86 8.44
N ALA A 262 8.36 2.29 8.35
CA ALA A 262 9.05 2.44 7.07
C ALA A 262 9.17 1.12 6.28
N HIS A 263 9.35 -0.01 6.98
CA HIS A 263 9.43 -1.34 6.35
C HIS A 263 8.08 -1.85 5.81
N CYS A 264 6.98 -1.19 6.19
CA CYS A 264 5.64 -1.49 5.69
C CYS A 264 5.28 -0.69 4.44
N LEU A 265 6.15 0.18 3.92
CA LEU A 265 5.84 0.98 2.74
C LEU A 265 6.57 0.43 1.51
N GLU A 266 5.80 0.18 0.46
CA GLU A 266 6.28 0.02 -0.90
C GLU A 266 5.99 1.30 -1.70
N TRP A 267 6.81 1.55 -2.72
CA TRP A 267 6.83 2.81 -3.45
C TRP A 267 6.66 2.58 -4.94
N GLU A 268 5.96 3.51 -5.56
CA GLU A 268 5.91 3.66 -6.99
C GLU A 268 6.45 5.03 -7.35
N VAL A 269 7.40 5.04 -8.27
CA VAL A 269 8.03 6.24 -8.80
C VAL A 269 7.63 6.38 -10.24
N GLU A 270 7.01 7.51 -10.57
CA GLU A 270 6.78 7.93 -11.94
C GLU A 270 7.94 8.81 -12.38
N HIS A 271 8.66 8.36 -13.40
CA HIS A 271 9.76 9.06 -14.03
C HIS A 271 9.28 9.57 -15.39
N ASN A 272 9.24 10.89 -15.53
CA ASN A 272 8.90 11.55 -16.75
C ASN A 272 10.15 12.19 -17.38
N GLN A 273 10.37 11.90 -18.66
CA GLN A 273 11.45 12.44 -19.47
C GLN A 273 10.87 13.31 -20.57
N GLU A 274 11.22 14.58 -20.56
CA GLU A 274 10.83 15.53 -21.60
C GLU A 274 12.02 15.75 -22.54
N GLY A 275 11.84 15.37 -23.82
CA GLY A 275 12.84 15.59 -24.86
C GLY A 275 12.80 17.01 -25.43
N PRO A 276 13.82 17.40 -26.23
CA PRO A 276 13.89 18.73 -26.85
C PRO A 276 12.72 19.03 -27.81
N ASP A 277 12.10 18.00 -28.38
CA ASP A 277 10.93 18.11 -29.26
C ASP A 277 9.61 18.31 -28.46
N GLY A 278 9.67 18.47 -27.14
CA GLY A 278 8.51 18.52 -26.24
C GLY A 278 7.81 17.16 -26.04
N LYS A 279 8.35 16.09 -26.63
CA LYS A 279 7.80 14.74 -26.48
C LYS A 279 8.13 14.17 -25.10
N MET A 280 7.11 13.72 -24.39
CA MET A 280 7.21 13.21 -23.03
C MET A 280 7.15 11.68 -23.02
N THR A 281 8.10 11.05 -22.33
CA THR A 281 8.11 9.60 -22.05
C THR A 281 7.93 9.39 -20.56
N SER A 282 7.04 8.46 -20.17
CA SER A 282 6.75 8.17 -18.76
C SER A 282 7.03 6.71 -18.46
N GLN A 283 7.74 6.46 -17.35
CA GLN A 283 8.06 5.13 -16.85
C GLN A 283 7.65 5.01 -15.39
N GLN A 284 7.05 3.86 -15.02
CA GLN A 284 6.73 3.53 -13.64
C GLN A 284 7.73 2.52 -13.07
N ILE A 285 8.25 2.80 -11.89
CA ILE A 285 9.25 1.98 -11.20
C ILE A 285 8.73 1.62 -9.82
N LEU A 286 8.62 0.33 -9.52
CA LEU A 286 8.27 -0.17 -8.19
C LEU A 286 9.53 -0.44 -7.38
N THR A 287 9.56 0.02 -6.12
CA THR A 287 10.71 -0.16 -5.23
C THR A 287 10.29 -0.22 -3.77
N ASN A 288 11.07 -0.92 -2.95
CA ASN A 288 10.94 -0.92 -1.48
C ASN A 288 11.94 0.02 -0.80
N GLN A 289 12.77 0.70 -1.59
CA GLN A 289 13.76 1.65 -1.11
C GLN A 289 13.23 3.07 -1.22
N LYS A 290 13.71 3.95 -0.34
CA LYS A 290 13.39 5.39 -0.35
C LYS A 290 14.35 6.22 -1.23
N SER A 291 15.01 5.54 -2.15
CA SER A 291 15.99 6.14 -3.05
C SER A 291 16.08 5.35 -4.36
N LEU A 292 16.37 6.05 -5.44
CA LEU A 292 16.65 5.49 -6.76
C LEU A 292 17.87 6.19 -7.36
N LYS A 293 18.80 5.39 -7.88
CA LYS A 293 19.89 5.88 -8.72
C LYS A 293 19.58 5.54 -10.17
N LEU A 294 19.53 6.57 -11.01
CA LEU A 294 19.25 6.45 -12.43
C LEU A 294 20.43 7.03 -13.22
N PRO A 295 20.80 6.46 -14.38
CA PRO A 295 21.75 7.11 -15.27
C PRO A 295 21.15 8.45 -15.74
N SER A 296 21.92 9.53 -15.71
CA SER A 296 21.50 10.79 -16.35
C SER A 296 21.62 10.64 -17.86
N ILE A 297 20.52 10.22 -18.49
CA ILE A 297 20.46 10.01 -19.94
C ILE A 297 20.30 11.38 -20.62
N HIS A 298 21.42 11.91 -21.12
CA HIS A 298 21.58 13.11 -21.94
C HIS A 298 21.32 14.48 -21.30
N ASP A 299 22.16 15.46 -21.65
CA ASP A 299 22.08 16.86 -21.20
C ASP A 299 20.89 17.65 -21.79
N THR A 300 20.14 17.03 -22.72
CA THR A 300 19.04 17.65 -23.47
C THR A 300 17.66 17.23 -22.98
N GLN A 301 17.56 16.28 -22.05
CA GLN A 301 16.29 15.77 -21.54
C GLN A 301 16.05 16.23 -20.11
N ARG A 302 14.87 16.80 -19.84
CA ARG A 302 14.46 17.20 -18.50
C ARG A 302 13.81 16.02 -17.79
N ASN A 303 14.43 15.57 -16.69
CA ASN A 303 13.88 14.50 -15.87
C ASN A 303 13.03 15.06 -14.73
N CYS A 304 11.81 14.54 -14.60
CA CYS A 304 10.84 14.89 -13.56
C CYS A 304 10.33 13.63 -12.86
N PHE A 305 10.09 13.74 -11.55
CA PHE A 305 9.72 12.60 -10.71
C PHE A 305 8.51 12.92 -9.84
N ARG A 306 7.66 11.91 -9.67
CA ARG A 306 6.63 11.85 -8.64
C ARG A 306 6.73 10.50 -7.93
N VAL A 307 6.43 10.47 -6.64
CA VAL A 307 6.39 9.22 -5.88
C VAL A 307 5.06 9.09 -5.15
N ARG A 308 4.58 7.86 -5.01
CA ARG A 308 3.48 7.50 -4.12
C ARG A 308 3.80 6.23 -3.36
N SER A 309 3.10 6.01 -2.25
CA SER A 309 3.33 4.85 -1.39
C SER A 309 2.06 4.06 -1.12
N LYS A 310 2.25 2.79 -0.79
CA LYS A 310 1.20 1.86 -0.37
C LYS A 310 1.75 0.96 0.73
N LEU A 311 0.87 0.37 1.52
CA LEU A 311 1.29 -0.72 2.41
C LEU A 311 1.79 -1.92 1.61
N SER A 312 2.95 -2.43 2.01
CA SER A 312 3.52 -3.66 1.49
C SER A 312 2.67 -4.86 1.87
N LYS A 313 2.65 -5.86 0.99
CA LYS A 313 1.98 -7.15 1.20
C LYS A 313 2.39 -7.88 2.49
N TYR A 314 3.54 -7.56 3.07
CA TYR A 314 4.02 -8.14 4.32
C TYR A 314 3.34 -7.56 5.56
N CYS A 315 2.73 -6.38 5.45
CA CYS A 315 2.02 -5.73 6.55
C CYS A 315 0.50 -5.78 6.36
N ALA A 316 0.01 -5.74 5.12
CA ALA A 316 -1.41 -5.88 4.81
C ALA A 316 -1.63 -6.55 3.44
N ASN A 317 -2.67 -7.36 3.32
CA ASN A 317 -3.01 -8.06 2.09
C ASN A 317 -3.52 -7.11 0.98
N LYS A 318 -4.13 -6.00 1.40
CA LYS A 318 -4.65 -4.94 0.52
C LYS A 318 -4.30 -3.58 1.11
N GLY A 319 -4.50 -2.53 0.33
CA GLY A 319 -4.32 -1.17 0.77
C GLY A 319 -4.53 -0.18 -0.37
N PHE A 320 -4.66 1.09 -0.02
CA PHE A 320 -4.80 2.18 -0.98
C PHE A 320 -3.43 2.77 -1.29
N TRP A 321 -3.26 3.20 -2.53
CA TRP A 321 -2.15 4.09 -2.89
C TRP A 321 -2.39 5.47 -2.27
N SER A 322 -1.32 6.10 -1.81
CA SER A 322 -1.32 7.52 -1.50
C SER A 322 -1.57 8.34 -2.76
N GLU A 323 -1.89 9.62 -2.57
CA GLU A 323 -1.76 10.58 -3.68
C GLU A 323 -0.30 10.67 -4.11
N TRP A 324 -0.10 11.06 -5.37
CA TRP A 324 1.22 11.37 -5.90
C TRP A 324 1.81 12.58 -5.18
N SER A 325 3.12 12.54 -4.92
CA SER A 325 3.87 13.70 -4.48
C SER A 325 3.78 14.83 -5.50
N PRO A 326 4.03 16.09 -5.08
CA PRO A 326 4.38 17.14 -6.01
C PRO A 326 5.51 16.69 -6.95
N GLN A 327 5.46 17.15 -8.20
CA GLN A 327 6.49 16.83 -9.19
C GLN A 327 7.77 17.61 -8.90
N THR A 328 8.90 16.89 -8.85
CA THR A 328 10.23 17.49 -8.74
C THR A 328 11.02 17.21 -10.00
N CYS A 329 11.50 18.26 -10.66
CA CYS A 329 12.29 18.17 -11.88
C CYS A 329 13.73 18.60 -11.64
N GLN A 330 14.64 18.13 -12.50
CA GLN A 330 15.99 18.69 -12.54
C GLN A 330 15.92 20.21 -12.80
N PRO A 331 16.77 20.99 -12.12
CA PRO A 331 16.91 22.40 -12.41
C PRO A 331 17.38 22.58 -13.85
N GLU A 332 16.76 23.53 -14.55
CA GLU A 332 17.18 23.90 -15.89
C GLU A 332 18.62 24.40 -15.83
N LYS A 333 19.53 23.77 -16.58
CA LYS A 333 20.87 24.33 -16.77
C LYS A 333 20.68 25.65 -17.50
N ARG A 334 20.77 26.77 -16.78
CA ARG A 334 21.06 28.05 -17.42
C ARG A 334 22.44 27.86 -18.04
N GLU A 335 22.48 27.67 -19.35
CA GLU A 335 23.67 28.01 -20.10
C GLU A 335 23.94 29.47 -19.76
N VAL A 336 24.92 29.71 -18.89
CA VAL A 336 25.60 31.00 -18.91
C VAL A 336 26.24 30.99 -20.28
N ALA A 337 25.52 31.51 -21.27
CA ALA A 337 26.09 31.86 -22.55
C ALA A 337 27.22 32.83 -22.18
N SER A 338 28.44 32.30 -22.07
CA SER A 338 29.63 33.12 -22.09
C SER A 338 29.56 33.80 -23.44
N ASN A 339 29.08 35.05 -23.44
CA ASN A 339 28.98 35.82 -24.66
C ASN A 339 30.40 35.83 -25.25
N PRO A 340 30.58 35.44 -26.52
CA PRO A 340 31.91 35.49 -27.16
C PRO A 340 32.57 36.87 -27.01
N TRP A 341 31.75 37.91 -26.84
CA TRP A 341 32.10 39.30 -26.60
C TRP A 341 32.75 39.57 -25.23
N ASP A 342 32.58 38.73 -24.21
CA ASP A 342 33.20 38.95 -22.89
C ASP A 342 34.71 38.64 -22.86
N ILE A 343 35.22 37.88 -23.84
CA ILE A 343 36.67 37.57 -23.96
C ILE A 343 37.37 38.58 -24.90
N VAL A 344 36.62 39.32 -25.72
CA VAL A 344 37.16 40.33 -26.66
C VAL A 344 37.95 41.44 -25.95
N PRO A 345 37.50 42.04 -24.83
CA PRO A 345 38.27 43.07 -24.13
C PRO A 345 39.62 42.54 -23.63
N VAL A 346 39.66 41.28 -23.15
CA VAL A 346 40.87 40.66 -22.61
C VAL A 346 41.93 40.50 -23.71
N TYR A 347 41.55 40.00 -24.89
CA TYR A 347 42.49 39.87 -26.01
C TYR A 347 42.95 41.22 -26.56
N VAL A 348 42.09 42.24 -26.55
CA VAL A 348 42.45 43.61 -26.93
C VAL A 348 43.46 44.20 -25.96
N TYR A 349 43.27 44.04 -24.65
CA TYR A 349 44.25 44.47 -23.63
C TYR A 349 45.60 43.76 -23.77
N ILE A 350 45.61 42.46 -24.05
CA ILE A 350 46.85 41.69 -24.28
C ILE A 350 47.56 42.21 -25.53
N ALA A 351 46.84 42.48 -26.62
CA ALA A 351 47.43 43.02 -27.85
C ALA A 351 48.04 44.42 -27.63
N PHE A 352 47.35 45.30 -26.89
CA PHE A 352 47.90 46.62 -26.53
C PHE A 352 49.13 46.53 -25.64
N ALA A 353 49.14 45.60 -24.67
CA ALA A 353 50.30 45.38 -23.81
C ALA A 353 51.52 44.90 -24.62
N ILE A 354 51.34 43.98 -25.56
CA ILE A 354 52.40 43.51 -26.45
C ILE A 354 52.93 44.65 -27.32
N LEU A 355 52.04 45.45 -27.91
CA LEU A 355 52.42 46.63 -28.71
C LEU A 355 53.21 47.66 -27.89
N ALA A 356 52.78 47.95 -26.67
CA ALA A 356 53.48 48.87 -25.78
C ALA A 356 54.90 48.36 -25.44
N ILE A 357 55.06 47.06 -25.16
CA ILE A 357 56.36 46.44 -24.90
C ILE A 357 57.27 46.50 -26.13
N LEU A 358 56.73 46.26 -27.33
CA LEU A 358 57.49 46.38 -28.58
C LEU A 358 57.94 47.82 -28.84
N VAL A 359 57.09 48.81 -28.63
CA VAL A 359 57.47 50.22 -28.76
C VAL A 359 58.51 50.60 -27.72
N LEU A 360 58.36 50.18 -26.47
CA LEU A 360 59.35 50.43 -25.41
C LEU A 360 60.70 49.80 -25.74
N SER A 361 60.72 48.56 -26.23
CA SER A 361 61.97 47.90 -26.63
C SER A 361 62.63 48.55 -27.85
N LEU A 362 61.85 49.04 -28.82
CA LEU A 362 62.36 49.85 -29.94
C LEU A 362 62.90 51.20 -29.49
N CYS A 363 62.23 51.88 -28.56
CA CYS A 363 62.69 53.14 -27.97
C CYS A 363 63.98 52.94 -27.16
N VAL A 364 64.06 51.90 -26.33
CA VAL A 364 65.28 51.54 -25.59
C VAL A 364 66.40 51.14 -26.57
N GLY A 365 66.08 50.38 -27.61
CA GLY A 365 67.02 50.03 -28.68
C GLY A 365 67.55 51.26 -29.43
N ALA A 366 66.70 52.24 -29.73
CA ALA A 366 67.09 53.50 -30.35
C ALA A 366 67.96 54.35 -29.42
N VAL A 367 67.62 54.44 -28.14
CA VAL A 367 68.43 55.16 -27.13
C VAL A 367 69.79 54.49 -26.94
N LEU A 368 69.84 53.16 -26.86
CA LEU A 368 71.10 52.40 -26.78
C LEU A 368 71.94 52.55 -28.05
N LYS A 369 71.32 52.58 -29.23
CA LYS A 369 72.01 52.81 -30.51
C LYS A 369 72.55 54.25 -30.61
N VAL A 370 71.81 55.25 -30.11
CA VAL A 370 72.28 56.64 -30.00
C VAL A 370 73.41 56.77 -28.96
N ARG A 371 73.36 56.01 -27.86
CA ARG A 371 74.43 55.97 -26.84
C ARG A 371 75.71 55.31 -27.38
N SER A 372 75.57 54.18 -28.08
CA SER A 372 76.67 53.50 -28.77
C SER A 372 77.30 54.37 -29.87
N LEU A 373 76.50 55.11 -30.65
CA LEU A 373 77.00 56.09 -31.62
C LEU A 373 77.66 57.32 -30.97
N ARG A 374 77.30 57.64 -29.72
CA ARG A 374 77.90 58.74 -28.96
C ARG A 374 79.23 58.32 -28.31
N ASP A 375 79.35 57.07 -27.85
CA ASP A 375 80.61 56.51 -27.31
C ASP A 375 81.65 56.22 -28.41
N VAL A 376 81.24 56.00 -29.67
CA VAL A 376 82.17 55.86 -30.81
C VAL A 376 82.67 57.22 -31.35
N LYS A 377 82.10 58.36 -30.89
CA LYS A 377 82.43 59.71 -31.41
C LYS A 377 83.11 60.64 -30.40
N LYS A 378 83.80 60.09 -29.40
CA LYS A 378 84.70 60.85 -28.52
C LYS A 378 86.16 60.42 -28.79
N PRO A 379 86.89 61.08 -29.70
CA PRO A 379 88.33 60.91 -29.81
C PRO A 379 89.05 61.72 -28.73
N ASP A 380 90.09 61.10 -28.17
CA ASP A 380 91.06 61.71 -27.26
C ASP A 380 91.67 62.99 -27.84
N ALA A 381 91.68 64.04 -27.03
CA ALA A 381 92.49 65.23 -27.23
C ALA A 381 93.05 65.69 -25.87
N LEU A 382 93.96 64.87 -25.35
CA LEU A 382 95.12 65.36 -24.60
C LEU A 382 95.91 66.33 -25.49
N LEU A 383 96.50 67.37 -24.90
CA LEU A 383 97.40 68.38 -25.49
C LEU A 383 96.75 69.66 -26.04
N ALA A 384 96.38 70.57 -25.13
CA ALA A 384 96.71 71.99 -25.28
C ALA A 384 96.65 72.71 -23.91
N ASN A 385 97.85 73.01 -23.39
CA ASN A 385 98.18 74.21 -22.61
C ASN A 385 97.55 74.32 -21.20
N LEU A 386 98.25 73.99 -20.11
CA LEU A 386 99.45 74.68 -19.56
C LEU A 386 99.34 76.21 -19.60
N PHE A 387 99.58 76.83 -18.44
CA PHE A 387 99.66 78.27 -18.12
C PHE A 387 98.34 78.96 -17.73
N ALA A 388 98.05 79.02 -16.42
CA ALA A 388 98.30 80.22 -15.64
C ALA A 388 97.93 80.00 -14.16
N ARG A 389 98.86 80.41 -13.29
CA ARG A 389 98.89 80.30 -11.84
C ARG A 389 98.88 81.73 -11.28
N SER A 390 98.22 81.91 -10.13
CA SER A 390 98.42 82.93 -9.08
C SER A 390 98.27 84.43 -9.38
N SER A 391 97.46 85.13 -8.56
CA SER A 391 97.84 86.13 -7.52
C SER A 391 96.61 87.01 -7.16
N VAL A 392 96.16 87.08 -5.89
CA VAL A 392 96.48 88.05 -4.81
C VAL A 392 95.97 89.49 -5.05
N VAL A 393 94.96 89.86 -4.24
CA VAL A 393 94.75 91.08 -3.41
C VAL A 393 95.11 92.48 -3.96
N THR A 394 94.13 93.41 -3.97
CA THR A 394 94.04 94.67 -3.16
C THR A 394 92.79 95.50 -3.56
N VAL A 395 91.87 95.90 -2.66
CA VAL A 395 91.75 97.14 -1.81
C VAL A 395 91.07 98.35 -2.53
N THR A 396 90.37 99.18 -1.71
CA THR A 396 89.65 100.49 -1.90
C THR A 396 88.22 100.42 -2.45
N ASP A 397 87.16 101.02 -1.89
CA ASP A 397 86.87 102.18 -1.01
C ASP A 397 85.53 101.90 -0.28
N ALA A 398 85.03 102.54 0.78
CA ALA A 398 85.40 103.60 1.72
C ALA A 398 84.53 103.42 2.99
#